data_AF-A0A5Z0FA90-F1
#
_entry.id   AF-A0A5Z0FA90-F1
#
_cell.length_a   1.000
_cell.length_b   1.000
_cell.length_c   1.000
_cell.angle_alpha   90.00
_cell.angle_beta   90.00
_cell.angle_gamma   90.00
#
_symmetry.space_group_name_H-M   'P 1'
#
loop_
_entity.id
_entity.type
_entity.pdbx_description
1 polymer ?
#
loop_
_entity_poly.entity_id
_entity_poly.type
_entity_poly.pdbx_seq_one_letter_code
_entity_poly.pdbx_strand_id
1 'polypeptide(L)'
;IALVALLGVFDFLRPNWGQVVKNGIPQVDALGNPKMDVLSMVSVIQMFMLLAGSLIIIFTKTDAKKIGSNEIFKSGMIALVAVFGISWMADTMFAVHTPMMKAALGDIVKEHPWTYAVMLLLISKFVNSQAAAISAFVPLALGIGVEPGVIVAFAAACYGYYILPTYPSDLATIQFDRSGTTHIGKFVINHSFILPGLIGVITSCIAGYFIAMAAGYL
;
A
#
# COMPACT_ATOMS: atom_id res chain seq x y z
N ILE A 1 17.29 6.99 -4.10
CA ILE A 1 15.95 7.45 -3.65
C ILE A 1 15.47 8.64 -4.48
N ALA A 2 16.16 9.79 -4.49
CA ALA A 2 15.75 10.96 -5.27
C ALA A 2 15.49 10.67 -6.78
N LEU A 3 16.38 9.93 -7.44
CA LEU A 3 16.20 9.53 -8.85
C LEU A 3 14.95 8.66 -9.07
N VAL A 4 14.70 7.70 -8.18
CA VAL A 4 13.50 6.84 -8.25
C VAL A 4 12.24 7.67 -8.01
N ALA A 5 12.27 8.64 -7.10
CA ALA A 5 11.15 9.56 -6.87
C ALA A 5 10.88 10.43 -8.10
N LEU A 6 11.91 10.95 -8.76
CA LEU A 6 11.76 11.74 -10.00
C LEU A 6 11.17 10.91 -11.14
N LEU A 7 11.68 9.69 -11.35
CA LEU A 7 11.11 8.73 -12.30
C LEU A 7 9.68 8.32 -11.91
N GLY A 8 9.38 8.38 -10.61
CA GLY A 8 8.10 8.21 -9.95
C GLY A 8 7.05 9.26 -10.34
N VAL A 9 7.47 10.52 -10.33
CA VAL A 9 6.60 11.68 -10.57
C VAL A 9 6.45 11.97 -12.06
N PHE A 10 7.51 11.75 -12.84
CA PHE A 10 7.58 12.12 -14.24
C PHE A 10 7.65 10.89 -15.13
N ASP A 11 6.48 10.41 -15.53
CA ASP A 11 6.35 9.19 -16.33
C ASP A 11 7.10 9.23 -17.67
N PHE A 12 7.24 10.42 -18.25
CA PHE A 12 7.97 10.64 -19.50
C PHE A 12 9.49 10.39 -19.38
N LEU A 13 10.04 10.39 -18.16
CA LEU A 13 11.44 10.06 -17.91
C LEU A 13 11.69 8.55 -17.93
N ARG A 14 10.64 7.74 -17.87
CA ARG A 14 10.76 6.28 -17.90
C ARG A 14 10.82 5.79 -19.35
N PRO A 15 11.62 4.74 -19.64
CA PRO A 15 11.60 4.09 -20.94
C PRO A 15 10.18 3.72 -21.35
N ASN A 16 9.85 3.98 -22.62
CA ASN A 16 8.58 3.60 -23.22
C ASN A 16 8.83 2.91 -24.57
N TRP A 17 7.93 1.99 -24.93
CA TRP A 17 8.02 1.18 -26.15
C TRP A 17 6.92 1.50 -27.16
N GLY A 18 6.43 2.75 -27.16
CA GLY A 18 5.36 3.19 -28.04
C GLY A 18 3.96 2.92 -27.48
N GLN A 19 2.94 3.06 -28.33
CA GLN A 19 1.55 2.87 -27.93
C GLN A 19 1.22 1.39 -27.78
N VAL A 20 0.53 1.03 -26.70
CA VAL A 20 0.04 -0.33 -26.46
C VAL A 20 -0.99 -0.67 -27.53
N VAL A 21 -0.77 -1.77 -28.24
CA VAL A 21 -1.73 -2.33 -29.21
C VAL A 21 -2.24 -3.65 -28.66
N LYS A 22 -3.56 -3.77 -28.50
CA LYS A 22 -4.22 -5.06 -28.17
C LYS A 22 -5.07 -5.49 -29.35
N ASN A 23 -4.86 -6.71 -29.84
CA ASN A 23 -5.59 -7.28 -30.97
C ASN A 23 -5.63 -6.37 -32.22
N GLY A 24 -4.52 -5.67 -32.52
CA GLY A 24 -4.44 -4.73 -33.66
C GLY A 24 -5.09 -3.37 -33.43
N ILE A 25 -5.67 -3.11 -32.26
CA ILE A 25 -6.33 -1.84 -31.92
C ILE A 25 -5.43 -1.02 -30.98
N PRO A 26 -5.02 0.20 -31.38
CA PRO A 26 -4.29 1.11 -30.50
C PRO A 26 -5.11 1.44 -29.26
N GLN A 27 -4.51 1.24 -28.09
CA GLN A 27 -5.18 1.50 -26.83
C GLN A 27 -5.08 2.98 -26.47
N VAL A 28 -6.14 3.50 -25.89
CA VAL A 28 -6.17 4.86 -25.31
C VAL A 28 -6.31 4.77 -23.80
N ASP A 29 -5.77 5.77 -23.10
CA ASP A 29 -5.96 5.92 -21.66
C ASP A 29 -7.38 6.42 -21.34
N ALA A 30 -7.69 6.59 -20.05
CA ALA A 30 -8.99 7.07 -19.60
C ALA A 30 -9.31 8.51 -20.04
N LEU A 31 -8.32 9.27 -20.51
CA LEU A 31 -8.44 10.63 -21.00
C LEU A 31 -8.47 10.69 -22.55
N GLY A 32 -8.42 9.55 -23.23
CA GLY A 32 -8.42 9.45 -24.70
C GLY A 32 -7.05 9.67 -25.35
N ASN A 33 -5.97 9.80 -24.58
CA ASN A 33 -4.62 9.89 -25.13
C ASN A 33 -4.08 8.51 -25.50
N PRO A 34 -3.08 8.41 -26.40
CA PRO A 34 -2.38 7.16 -26.67
C PRO A 34 -1.87 6.51 -25.38
N LYS A 35 -2.32 5.29 -25.08
CA LYS A 35 -1.83 4.53 -23.93
C LYS A 35 -0.43 4.03 -24.23
N MET A 36 0.58 4.66 -23.64
CA MET A 36 1.97 4.30 -23.86
C MET A 36 2.37 3.08 -23.01
N ASP A 37 3.17 2.19 -23.59
CA ASP A 37 3.80 1.08 -22.87
C ASP A 37 5.01 1.60 -22.10
N VAL A 38 4.74 2.19 -20.94
CA VAL A 38 5.75 2.79 -20.07
C VAL A 38 6.21 1.77 -19.04
N LEU A 39 7.51 1.72 -18.79
CA LEU A 39 8.08 0.83 -17.78
C LEU A 39 7.45 1.04 -16.40
N SER A 40 6.95 -0.04 -15.79
CA SER A 40 6.29 0.02 -14.47
C SER A 40 7.23 0.54 -13.37
N MET A 41 6.68 1.23 -12.36
CA MET A 41 7.47 1.67 -11.20
C MET A 41 8.10 0.50 -10.44
N VAL A 42 7.40 -0.64 -10.39
CA VAL A 42 7.92 -1.85 -9.73
C VAL A 42 9.23 -2.27 -10.40
N SER A 43 9.25 -2.33 -11.73
CA SER A 43 10.46 -2.67 -12.51
C SER A 43 11.55 -1.61 -12.35
N VAL A 44 11.21 -0.31 -12.38
CA VAL A 44 12.17 0.78 -12.15
C VAL A 44 12.84 0.64 -10.78
N ILE A 45 12.05 0.47 -9.72
CA ILE A 45 12.55 0.31 -8.36
C ILE A 45 13.48 -0.91 -8.28
N GLN A 46 13.06 -2.06 -8.82
CA GLN A 46 13.86 -3.28 -8.82
C GLN A 46 15.20 -3.11 -9.54
N MET A 47 15.21 -2.48 -10.72
CA MET A 47 16.45 -2.22 -11.45
C MET A 47 17.42 -1.32 -10.67
N PHE A 48 16.93 -0.23 -10.05
CA PHE A 48 17.78 0.64 -9.25
C PHE A 48 18.28 -0.05 -7.96
N MET A 49 17.46 -0.88 -7.32
CA MET A 49 17.87 -1.68 -6.16
C MET A 49 18.96 -2.69 -6.53
N LEU A 50 18.80 -3.41 -7.64
CA LEU A 50 19.79 -4.36 -8.15
C LEU A 50 21.07 -3.66 -8.61
N LEU A 51 20.96 -2.50 -9.26
CA LEU A 51 22.10 -1.68 -9.64
C LEU A 51 22.87 -1.22 -8.41
N ALA A 52 22.20 -0.66 -7.40
CA ALA A 52 22.84 -0.26 -6.15
C ALA A 52 23.53 -1.45 -5.47
N GLY A 53 22.87 -2.61 -5.39
CA GLY A 53 23.48 -3.84 -4.87
C GLY A 53 24.72 -4.27 -5.66
N SER A 54 24.67 -4.20 -6.98
CA SER A 54 25.80 -4.52 -7.87
C SER A 54 26.97 -3.57 -7.65
N LEU A 55 26.71 -2.26 -7.56
CA LEU A 55 27.74 -1.24 -7.29
C LEU A 55 28.40 -1.46 -5.93
N ILE A 56 27.63 -1.83 -4.89
CA ILE A 56 28.17 -2.16 -3.57
C ILE A 56 29.14 -3.35 -3.69
N ILE A 57 28.77 -4.42 -4.39
CA ILE A 57 29.66 -5.59 -4.57
C ILE A 57 30.92 -5.23 -5.35
N ILE A 58 30.82 -4.38 -6.38
CA ILE A 58 31.96 -3.98 -7.23
C ILE A 58 32.93 -3.07 -6.47
N PHE A 59 32.42 -2.06 -5.77
CA PHE A 59 33.24 -1.00 -5.18
C PHE A 59 33.64 -1.24 -3.71
N THR A 60 33.08 -2.27 -3.05
CA THR A 60 33.40 -2.60 -1.66
C THR A 60 33.96 -4.01 -1.55
N LYS A 61 34.64 -4.33 -0.44
CA LYS A 61 35.17 -5.68 -0.16
C LYS A 61 34.09 -6.65 0.36
N THR A 62 32.86 -6.53 -0.15
CA THR A 62 31.74 -7.34 0.31
C THR A 62 31.86 -8.77 -0.22
N ASP A 63 31.88 -9.75 0.68
CA ASP A 63 31.88 -11.17 0.31
C ASP A 63 30.46 -11.61 -0.10
N ALA A 64 30.25 -11.77 -1.40
CA ALA A 64 28.96 -12.15 -1.97
C ALA A 64 28.41 -13.47 -1.39
N LYS A 65 29.27 -14.42 -0.99
CA LYS A 65 28.85 -15.71 -0.42
C LYS A 65 28.18 -15.55 0.94
N LYS A 66 28.48 -14.48 1.66
CA LYS A 66 27.89 -14.18 2.99
C LYS A 66 26.55 -13.47 2.90
N ILE A 67 26.15 -12.96 1.74
CA ILE A 67 24.90 -12.21 1.59
C ILE A 67 23.70 -13.12 1.88
N GLY A 68 23.63 -14.30 1.25
CA GLY A 68 22.50 -15.21 1.44
C GLY A 68 22.43 -15.90 2.80
N SER A 69 23.54 -15.93 3.54
CA SER A 69 23.64 -16.64 4.82
C SER A 69 23.56 -15.73 6.04
N ASN A 70 23.63 -14.40 5.86
CA ASN A 70 23.52 -13.44 6.95
C ASN A 70 22.09 -13.36 7.52
N GLU A 71 22.00 -12.86 8.74
CA GLU A 71 20.75 -12.78 9.50
C GLU A 71 19.72 -11.84 8.86
N ILE A 72 20.17 -10.74 8.25
CA ILE A 72 19.31 -9.75 7.61
C ILE A 72 18.61 -10.37 6.39
N PHE A 73 19.33 -11.10 5.54
CA PHE A 73 18.77 -11.77 4.37
C PHE A 73 17.79 -12.87 4.79
N LYS A 74 18.16 -13.72 5.76
CA LYS A 74 17.28 -14.77 6.28
C LYS A 74 15.99 -14.20 6.87
N SER A 75 16.11 -13.18 7.71
CA SER A 75 14.96 -12.47 8.29
C SER A 75 14.08 -11.83 7.21
N GLY A 76 14.71 -11.17 6.23
CA GLY A 76 14.03 -10.57 5.08
C GLY A 76 13.27 -11.59 4.23
N MET A 77 13.85 -12.77 3.98
CA MET A 77 13.20 -13.85 3.22
C MET A 77 12.00 -14.44 3.97
N ILE A 78 12.10 -14.63 5.29
CA ILE A 78 10.98 -15.08 6.11
C ILE A 78 9.84 -14.04 6.06
N ALA A 79 10.18 -12.76 6.24
CA ALA A 79 9.21 -11.68 6.17
C ALA A 79 8.54 -11.58 4.78
N LEU A 80 9.31 -11.75 3.70
CA LEU A 80 8.79 -11.76 2.34
C LEU A 80 7.74 -12.86 2.15
N VAL A 81 8.05 -14.11 2.52
CA VAL A 81 7.12 -15.24 2.40
C VAL A 81 5.87 -15.01 3.25
N ALA A 82 6.03 -14.47 4.46
CA ALA A 82 4.89 -14.17 5.33
C ALA A 82 3.94 -13.11 4.72
N VAL A 83 4.49 -12.00 4.21
CA VAL A 83 3.68 -10.92 3.59
C VAL A 83 3.00 -11.39 2.31
N PHE A 84 3.71 -12.14 1.45
CA PHE A 84 3.11 -12.72 0.24
C PHE A 84 2.02 -13.74 0.58
N GLY A 85 2.25 -14.62 1.55
CA GLY A 85 1.27 -15.61 1.98
C GLY A 85 -0.03 -14.98 2.48
N ILE A 86 0.06 -13.94 3.32
CA ILE A 86 -1.12 -13.20 3.82
C ILE A 86 -1.86 -12.54 2.65
N SER A 87 -1.13 -11.87 1.75
CA SER A 87 -1.73 -11.18 0.61
C SER A 87 -2.46 -12.15 -0.32
N TRP A 88 -1.88 -13.33 -0.58
CA TRP A 88 -2.50 -14.35 -1.41
C TRP A 88 -3.72 -15.00 -0.74
N MET A 89 -3.65 -15.30 0.56
CA MET A 89 -4.80 -15.79 1.31
C MET A 89 -5.95 -14.76 1.33
N ALA A 90 -5.64 -13.47 1.52
CA ALA A 90 -6.64 -12.42 1.46
C ALA A 90 -7.28 -12.31 0.07
N ASP A 91 -6.47 -12.32 -0.99
CA ASP A 91 -6.94 -12.27 -2.38
C ASP A 91 -7.87 -13.45 -2.72
N THR A 92 -7.48 -14.67 -2.34
CA THR A 92 -8.33 -15.86 -2.56
C THR A 92 -9.64 -15.82 -1.77
N MET A 93 -9.62 -15.38 -0.50
CA MET A 93 -10.84 -15.24 0.30
C MET A 93 -11.76 -14.16 -0.27
N PHE A 94 -11.21 -13.03 -0.68
CA PHE A 94 -11.99 -11.97 -1.32
C PHE A 94 -12.55 -12.40 -2.67
N ALA A 95 -11.76 -13.07 -3.52
CA ALA A 95 -12.22 -13.54 -4.83
C ALA A 95 -13.45 -14.45 -4.73
N VAL A 96 -13.46 -15.40 -3.79
CA VAL A 96 -14.60 -16.30 -3.57
C VAL A 96 -15.82 -15.57 -3.01
N HIS A 97 -15.62 -14.58 -2.14
CA HIS A 97 -16.71 -13.85 -1.47
C HIS A 97 -17.13 -12.55 -2.16
N THR A 98 -16.47 -12.17 -3.26
CA THR A 98 -16.74 -10.94 -4.02
C THR A 98 -18.24 -10.81 -4.38
N PRO A 99 -18.94 -11.85 -4.87
CA PRO A 99 -20.37 -11.73 -5.18
C PRO A 99 -21.22 -11.43 -3.93
N MET A 100 -20.92 -12.07 -2.81
CA MET A 100 -21.60 -11.82 -1.53
C MET A 100 -21.31 -10.41 -1.02
N MET A 101 -20.05 -9.97 -1.05
CA MET A 101 -19.65 -8.62 -0.65
C MET A 101 -20.30 -7.56 -1.54
N LYS A 102 -20.43 -7.81 -2.85
CA LYS A 102 -21.14 -6.91 -3.76
C LYS A 102 -22.61 -6.74 -3.39
N ALA A 103 -23.29 -7.86 -3.08
CA ALA A 103 -24.70 -7.85 -2.70
C ALA A 103 -24.95 -7.24 -1.30
N ALA A 104 -24.03 -7.45 -0.35
CA ALA A 104 -24.19 -7.01 1.03
C ALA A 104 -23.68 -5.58 1.29
N LEU A 105 -22.63 -5.16 0.58
CA LEU A 105 -21.87 -3.95 0.90
C LEU A 105 -21.83 -2.93 -0.25
N GLY A 106 -22.15 -3.34 -1.48
CA GLY A 106 -22.11 -2.45 -2.65
C GLY A 106 -23.04 -1.25 -2.48
N ASP A 107 -24.28 -1.49 -2.04
CA ASP A 107 -25.25 -0.41 -1.83
C ASP A 107 -24.95 0.40 -0.57
N ILE A 108 -24.43 -0.23 0.49
CA ILE A 108 -24.01 0.46 1.72
C ILE A 108 -22.90 1.47 1.43
N VAL A 109 -21.88 1.10 0.65
CA VAL A 109 -20.77 2.02 0.35
C VAL A 109 -21.22 3.15 -0.58
N LYS A 110 -22.19 2.90 -1.48
CA LYS A 110 -22.77 3.95 -2.33
C LYS A 110 -23.59 4.95 -1.51
N GLU A 111 -24.40 4.46 -0.59
CA GLU A 111 -25.24 5.32 0.28
C GLU A 111 -24.40 6.01 1.37
N HIS A 112 -23.35 5.34 1.84
CA HIS A 112 -22.47 5.79 2.91
C HIS A 112 -20.99 5.62 2.55
N PRO A 113 -20.40 6.54 1.74
CA PRO A 113 -19.01 6.43 1.26
C PRO A 113 -17.95 6.28 2.36
N TRP A 114 -18.19 6.84 3.55
CA TRP A 114 -17.27 6.74 4.70
C TRP A 114 -17.08 5.30 5.20
N THR A 115 -18.02 4.39 4.91
CA THR A 115 -17.91 2.97 5.29
C THR A 115 -16.72 2.30 4.59
N TYR A 116 -16.34 2.78 3.39
CA TYR A 116 -15.12 2.35 2.71
C TYR A 116 -13.87 2.55 3.57
N ALA A 117 -13.75 3.70 4.25
CA ALA A 117 -12.62 4.00 5.12
C ALA A 117 -12.52 3.00 6.29
N VAL A 118 -13.66 2.68 6.90
CA VAL A 118 -13.72 1.71 8.01
C VAL A 118 -13.27 0.33 7.53
N MET A 119 -13.77 -0.12 6.37
CA MET A 119 -13.38 -1.41 5.80
C MET A 119 -11.89 -1.46 5.47
N LEU A 120 -11.36 -0.42 4.82
CA LEU A 120 -9.95 -0.35 4.47
C LEU A 120 -9.05 -0.31 5.72
N LEU A 121 -9.48 0.37 6.79
CA LEU A 121 -8.76 0.42 8.06
C LEU A 121 -8.69 -0.95 8.75
N LEU A 122 -9.80 -1.69 8.76
CA LEU A 122 -9.86 -3.04 9.31
C LEU A 122 -8.98 -4.00 8.50
N ILE A 123 -9.12 -4.00 7.17
CA ILE A 123 -8.33 -4.85 6.28
C ILE A 123 -6.84 -4.54 6.44
N SER A 124 -6.47 -3.25 6.45
CA SER A 124 -5.10 -2.80 6.70
C SER A 124 -4.53 -3.41 7.98
N LYS A 125 -5.31 -3.37 9.07
CA LYS A 125 -4.83 -3.88 10.35
C LYS A 125 -4.60 -5.39 10.33
N PHE A 126 -5.54 -6.16 9.75
CA PHE A 126 -5.43 -7.62 9.69
C PHE A 126 -4.33 -8.08 8.73
N VAL A 127 -4.09 -7.36 7.65
CA VAL A 127 -3.02 -7.67 6.68
C VAL A 127 -1.65 -7.18 7.18
N ASN A 128 -1.61 -6.23 8.11
CA ASN A 128 -0.40 -5.64 8.67
C ASN A 128 0.57 -5.09 7.60
N SER A 129 0.04 -4.69 6.43
CA SER A 129 0.78 -4.01 5.36
C SER A 129 -0.11 -3.07 4.52
N GLN A 130 0.41 -1.87 4.25
CA GLN A 130 -0.26 -0.76 3.58
C GLN A 130 -0.46 -1.04 2.10
N ALA A 131 0.66 -1.42 1.48
CA ALA A 131 0.68 -1.81 0.09
C ALA A 131 -0.17 -3.08 -0.13
N ALA A 132 -0.10 -4.07 0.76
CA ALA A 132 -0.86 -5.30 0.60
C ALA A 132 -2.38 -5.06 0.78
N ALA A 133 -2.77 -4.25 1.76
CA ALA A 133 -4.18 -3.91 1.97
C ALA A 133 -4.78 -3.14 0.79
N ILE A 134 -4.07 -2.15 0.25
CA ILE A 134 -4.48 -1.42 -0.96
C ILE A 134 -4.54 -2.38 -2.16
N SER A 135 -3.49 -3.19 -2.37
CA SER A 135 -3.42 -4.12 -3.50
C SER A 135 -4.52 -5.17 -3.48
N ALA A 136 -4.94 -5.60 -2.29
CA ALA A 136 -6.03 -6.57 -2.14
C ALA A 136 -7.42 -5.90 -2.24
N PHE A 137 -7.63 -4.78 -1.55
CA PHE A 137 -8.97 -4.22 -1.37
C PHE A 137 -9.41 -3.28 -2.50
N VAL A 138 -8.50 -2.52 -3.11
CA VAL A 138 -8.87 -1.56 -4.16
C VAL A 138 -9.45 -2.24 -5.41
N PRO A 139 -8.86 -3.33 -5.96
CA PRO A 139 -9.45 -4.03 -7.10
C PRO A 139 -10.85 -4.57 -6.80
N LEU A 140 -11.06 -5.09 -5.58
CA LEU A 140 -12.35 -5.55 -5.11
C LEU A 140 -13.37 -4.40 -5.04
N ALA A 141 -13.00 -3.29 -4.41
CA ALA A 141 -13.86 -2.11 -4.26
C ALA A 141 -14.32 -1.57 -5.62
N LEU A 142 -13.41 -1.50 -6.59
CA LEU A 142 -13.74 -1.16 -7.98
C LEU A 142 -14.70 -2.19 -8.61
N GLY A 143 -14.49 -3.48 -8.38
CA GLY A 143 -15.34 -4.57 -8.89
C GLY A 143 -16.79 -4.55 -8.35
N ILE A 144 -16.99 -4.06 -7.13
CA ILE A 144 -18.32 -3.88 -6.54
C ILE A 144 -18.96 -2.52 -6.87
N GLY A 145 -18.23 -1.63 -7.54
CA GLY A 145 -18.74 -0.35 -8.04
C GLY A 145 -18.53 0.84 -7.11
N VAL A 146 -17.52 0.77 -6.22
CA VAL A 146 -17.07 1.95 -5.45
C VAL A 146 -16.42 2.94 -6.42
N GLU A 147 -16.81 4.20 -6.32
CA GLU A 147 -16.26 5.26 -7.16
C GLU A 147 -14.76 5.48 -6.85
N PRO A 148 -13.90 5.63 -7.88
CA PRO A 148 -12.47 5.88 -7.67
C PRO A 148 -12.17 7.09 -6.79
N GLY A 149 -13.02 8.13 -6.84
CA GLY A 149 -12.89 9.31 -5.97
C GLY A 149 -13.02 8.99 -4.49
N VAL A 150 -13.93 8.08 -4.12
CA VAL A 150 -14.10 7.60 -2.73
C VAL A 150 -12.85 6.85 -2.27
N ILE A 151 -12.28 6.03 -3.14
CA ILE A 151 -11.05 5.27 -2.86
C ILE A 151 -9.87 6.21 -2.60
N VAL A 152 -9.71 7.24 -3.43
CA VAL A 152 -8.64 8.24 -3.28
C VAL A 152 -8.87 9.11 -2.04
N ALA A 153 -10.10 9.58 -1.82
CA ALA A 153 -10.48 10.40 -0.67
C ALA A 153 -10.12 9.74 0.66
N PHE A 154 -10.32 8.42 0.74
CA PHE A 154 -10.09 7.64 1.96
C PHE A 154 -8.81 6.81 1.93
N ALA A 155 -7.88 7.09 1.01
CA ALA A 155 -6.64 6.33 0.89
C ALA A 155 -5.86 6.26 2.22
N ALA A 156 -5.89 7.31 3.04
CA ALA A 156 -5.23 7.35 4.35
C ALA A 156 -5.73 6.28 5.34
N ALA A 157 -6.95 5.76 5.15
CA ALA A 157 -7.50 4.69 5.99
C ALA A 157 -6.71 3.38 5.86
N CYS A 158 -5.86 3.22 4.84
CA CYS A 158 -4.93 2.10 4.78
C CYS A 158 -3.86 2.12 5.88
N TYR A 159 -3.78 3.15 6.73
CA TYR A 159 -2.87 3.20 7.86
C TYR A 159 -3.53 2.66 9.14
N GLY A 160 -3.74 1.34 9.23
CA GLY A 160 -4.32 0.67 10.40
C GLY A 160 -3.32 0.01 11.36
N TYR A 161 -2.01 0.05 11.07
CA TYR A 161 -0.99 -0.70 11.83
C TYR A 161 -1.00 -0.38 13.31
N TYR A 162 -1.21 0.91 13.63
CA TYR A 162 -1.19 1.39 15.00
C TYR A 162 -2.29 0.77 15.87
N ILE A 163 -3.37 0.19 15.33
CA ILE A 163 -4.50 -0.29 16.16
C ILE A 163 -4.11 -1.47 17.07
N LEU A 164 -3.18 -2.32 16.61
CA LEU A 164 -2.50 -3.27 17.50
C LEU A 164 -1.00 -3.01 17.32
N PRO A 165 -0.25 -2.67 18.38
CA PRO A 165 1.15 -2.24 18.29
C PRO A 165 2.08 -3.44 18.12
N THR A 166 1.85 -4.21 17.05
CA THR A 166 2.55 -5.43 16.69
C THR A 166 3.65 -5.16 15.67
N TYR A 167 3.75 -3.93 15.15
CA TYR A 167 4.76 -3.59 14.16
C TYR A 167 6.12 -3.39 14.85
N PRO A 168 7.24 -3.87 14.27
CA PRO A 168 8.55 -3.73 14.91
C PRO A 168 8.94 -2.27 15.20
N SER A 169 8.49 -1.32 14.40
CA SER A 169 8.71 0.12 14.66
C SER A 169 8.01 0.61 15.92
N ASP A 170 6.82 0.09 16.23
CA ASP A 170 6.04 0.50 17.39
C ASP A 170 6.75 0.02 18.67
N LEU A 171 7.18 -1.25 18.65
CA LEU A 171 7.96 -1.85 19.74
C LEU A 171 9.31 -1.15 19.92
N ALA A 172 10.02 -0.87 18.82
CA ALA A 172 11.28 -0.13 18.88
C ALA A 172 11.08 1.28 19.46
N THR A 173 9.98 1.97 19.09
CA THR A 173 9.66 3.30 19.62
C THR A 173 9.45 3.26 21.13
N ILE A 174 8.72 2.26 21.65
CA ILE A 174 8.57 2.05 23.10
C ILE A 174 9.93 1.82 23.77
N GLN A 175 10.79 0.99 23.18
CA GLN A 175 12.10 0.66 23.76
C GLN A 175 13.09 1.84 23.73
N PHE A 176 12.99 2.69 22.72
CA PHE A 176 13.85 3.88 22.59
C PHE A 176 13.31 5.09 23.34
N ASP A 177 12.05 5.09 23.77
CA ASP A 177 11.46 6.20 24.50
C ASP A 177 11.97 6.28 25.95
N ARG A 178 12.97 7.14 26.15
CA ARG A 178 13.55 7.43 27.46
C ARG A 178 12.60 8.19 28.40
N SER A 179 11.54 8.82 27.89
CA SER A 179 10.58 9.57 28.70
C SER A 179 9.56 8.66 29.39
N GLY A 180 9.41 7.41 28.92
CA GLY A 180 8.40 6.46 29.40
C GLY A 180 6.96 6.83 29.06
N THR A 181 6.74 7.84 28.21
CA THR A 181 5.39 8.29 27.82
C THR A 181 4.75 7.37 26.78
N THR A 182 5.57 6.66 26.01
CA THR A 182 5.17 5.66 25.02
C THR A 182 5.16 4.28 25.64
N HIS A 183 3.97 3.69 25.81
CA HIS A 183 3.84 2.40 26.46
C HIS A 183 2.59 1.65 25.98
N ILE A 184 2.57 0.35 26.25
CA ILE A 184 1.38 -0.50 26.15
C ILE A 184 0.83 -0.65 27.58
N GLY A 185 -0.44 -0.29 27.75
CA GLY A 185 -1.16 -0.40 29.01
C GLY A 185 -1.67 -1.83 29.25
N LYS A 186 -2.77 -1.94 30.01
CA LYS A 186 -3.32 -3.25 30.43
C LYS A 186 -3.81 -4.12 29.27
N PHE A 187 -4.25 -3.52 28.16
CA PHE A 187 -4.76 -4.22 26.99
C PHE A 187 -3.91 -3.91 25.77
N VAL A 188 -3.82 -4.84 24.82
CA VAL A 188 -3.04 -4.66 23.58
C VAL A 188 -3.52 -3.45 22.77
N ILE A 189 -4.81 -3.12 22.84
CA ILE A 189 -5.41 -1.93 22.19
C ILE A 189 -5.26 -0.65 23.02
N ASN A 190 -4.80 -0.73 24.26
CA ASN A 190 -4.63 0.44 25.13
C ASN A 190 -3.16 0.83 25.11
N HIS A 191 -2.75 1.66 24.16
CA HIS A 191 -1.36 2.11 24.02
C HIS A 191 -1.28 3.54 23.47
N SER A 192 -0.12 4.18 23.64
CA SER A 192 0.10 5.59 23.31
C SER A 192 -0.14 5.93 21.82
N PHE A 193 -0.02 4.97 20.91
CA PHE A 193 -0.23 5.19 19.46
C PHE A 193 -1.70 5.29 19.02
N ILE A 194 -2.69 4.85 19.81
CA ILE A 194 -4.10 4.86 19.37
C ILE A 194 -4.56 6.28 19.05
N LEU A 195 -4.36 7.20 19.99
CA LEU A 195 -4.91 8.55 19.86
C LEU A 195 -4.24 9.32 18.70
N PRO A 196 -2.91 9.38 18.57
CA PRO A 196 -2.27 10.01 17.42
C PRO A 196 -2.64 9.35 16.09
N GLY A 197 -2.72 8.01 16.05
CA GLY A 197 -3.10 7.27 14.86
C GLY A 197 -4.52 7.56 14.40
N LEU A 198 -5.48 7.55 15.33
CA LEU A 198 -6.88 7.88 15.04
C LEU A 198 -7.01 9.32 14.57
N ILE A 199 -6.37 10.28 15.24
CA ILE A 199 -6.37 11.68 14.82
C ILE A 199 -5.85 11.78 13.38
N GLY A 200 -4.66 11.22 13.10
CA GLY A 200 -4.03 11.31 11.78
C GLY A 200 -4.90 10.69 10.68
N VAL A 201 -5.46 9.49 10.89
CA VAL A 201 -6.32 8.84 9.90
C VAL A 201 -7.62 9.60 9.71
N ILE A 202 -8.32 9.95 10.79
CA ILE A 202 -9.61 10.64 10.72
C ILE A 202 -9.46 12.00 10.04
N THR A 203 -8.49 12.82 10.46
CA THR A 203 -8.28 14.14 9.85
C THR A 203 -7.88 14.02 8.37
N SER A 204 -7.05 13.04 8.02
CA SER A 204 -6.64 12.83 6.63
C SER A 204 -7.80 12.35 5.74
N CYS A 205 -8.65 11.46 6.25
CA CYS A 205 -9.84 11.00 5.56
C CYS A 205 -10.87 12.13 5.37
N ILE A 206 -11.10 12.96 6.39
CA ILE A 206 -11.99 14.12 6.30
C ILE A 206 -11.45 15.11 5.27
N ALA A 207 -10.17 15.47 5.36
CA ALA A 207 -9.54 16.39 4.41
C ALA A 207 -9.57 15.82 2.99
N GLY A 208 -9.22 14.54 2.80
CA GLY A 208 -9.26 13.85 1.52
C GLY A 208 -10.65 13.83 0.90
N TYR A 209 -11.69 13.62 1.70
CA TYR A 209 -13.08 13.70 1.26
C TYR A 209 -13.47 15.10 0.77
N PHE A 210 -13.15 16.16 1.53
CA PHE A 210 -13.43 17.53 1.10
C PHE A 210 -12.63 17.93 -0.14
N ILE A 211 -11.38 17.50 -0.26
CA ILE A 211 -10.55 17.75 -1.44
C ILE A 211 -11.14 17.06 -2.67
N ALA A 212 -11.55 15.79 -2.54
CA ALA A 212 -12.17 15.04 -3.63
C ALA A 212 -13.50 15.65 -4.06
N MET A 213 -14.33 16.10 -3.11
CA MET A 213 -15.57 16.83 -3.38
C MET A 213 -15.30 18.16 -4.11
N ALA A 214 -14.35 18.96 -3.64
CA ALA A 214 -13.99 20.23 -4.27
C ALA A 214 -13.42 20.04 -5.69
N ALA A 215 -12.75 18.91 -5.94
CA ALA A 215 -12.23 18.53 -7.25
C ALA A 215 -13.29 17.91 -8.19
N GLY A 216 -14.51 17.64 -7.71
CA GLY A 216 -15.57 17.01 -8.50
C GLY A 216 -15.39 15.51 -8.73
N TYR A 217 -14.70 14.82 -7.82
CA TYR A 217 -14.51 13.36 -7.85
C TYR A 217 -15.54 12.57 -7.03
N LEU A 218 -16.48 13.25 -6.38
CA LEU A 218 -17.52 12.70 -5.49
C LEU A 218 -18.88 13.34 -5.80
#